data_AF-A0A520HS02-F1
#
_entry.id   AF-A0A520HS02-F1
#
_cell.length_a   1.000
_cell.length_b   1.000
_cell.length_c   1.000
_cell.angle_alpha   90.00
_cell.angle_beta   90.00
_cell.angle_gamma   90.00
#
_symmetry.space_group_name_H-M   'P 1'
#
loop_
_entity.id
_entity.type
_entity.pdbx_description
1 polymer ?
#
loop_
_entity_poly.entity_id
_entity_poly.type
_entity_poly.pdbx_seq_one_letter_code
_entity_poly.pdbx_strand_id
1 'polypeptide(L)'
;GVDYPDRAERFEVVYCMLSLTRNHRLRVHVATDEDKPVPSVTDIWPVAGWLEREVYDMYGVLFSGNPDLRRILTDYGFRGHPQRKDFPLTGYVELRYSEEAKRVVYEPVQLAQDFRTFDFMSPWEGAEYVLPGDEKGALPQAKGAQTPLSADTIVKADAAQSATKAPDAPSEPYAKKDVQNTSQSGAGEPDPGNQKQDKPVESDVIPTKGGGQNQ
;
A
#
# COMPACT_ATOMS: atom_id res chain seq x y z
N GLY A 1 0.86 -10.73 1.14
CA GLY A 1 0.48 -9.86 2.27
C GLY A 1 0.28 -8.46 1.76
N VAL A 2 -0.21 -7.57 2.62
CA VAL A 2 -0.27 -6.13 2.39
C VAL A 2 0.27 -5.47 3.66
N ASP A 3 1.04 -4.40 3.49
CA ASP A 3 1.62 -3.62 4.59
C ASP A 3 0.90 -2.26 4.69
N TYR A 4 0.26 -2.02 5.83
CA TYR A 4 -0.42 -0.79 6.20
C TYR A 4 0.27 -0.18 7.43
N PRO A 5 1.25 0.72 7.25
CA PRO A 5 2.04 1.28 8.36
C PRO A 5 1.20 2.12 9.33
N ASP A 6 0.06 2.66 8.89
CA ASP A 6 -0.82 3.50 9.72
C ASP A 6 -1.70 2.69 10.70
N ARG A 7 -1.76 1.36 10.57
CA ARG A 7 -2.60 0.49 11.41
C ARG A 7 -1.78 -0.10 12.56
N ALA A 8 -2.45 -0.43 13.66
CA ALA A 8 -1.82 -1.14 14.78
C ALA A 8 -1.33 -2.54 14.34
N GLU A 9 -2.23 -3.32 13.73
CA GLU A 9 -1.86 -4.55 13.00
C GLU A 9 -1.38 -4.16 11.60
N ARG A 10 -0.05 -4.00 11.48
CA ARG A 10 0.66 -3.51 10.28
C ARG A 10 0.41 -4.39 9.05
N PHE A 11 0.38 -5.71 9.23
CA PHE A 11 0.34 -6.65 8.12
C PHE A 11 -1.05 -7.25 7.93
N GLU A 12 -1.43 -7.43 6.67
CA GLU A 12 -2.65 -8.12 6.29
C GLU A 12 -2.32 -9.30 5.38
N VAL A 13 -2.60 -10.52 5.84
CA VAL A 13 -2.47 -11.75 5.07
C VAL A 13 -3.80 -12.03 4.37
N VAL A 14 -3.76 -12.08 3.03
CA VAL A 14 -4.96 -12.26 2.19
C VAL A 14 -4.94 -13.65 1.57
N TYR A 15 -5.89 -14.49 1.96
CA TYR A 15 -6.10 -15.80 1.37
C TYR A 15 -7.15 -15.71 0.26
N CYS A 16 -6.76 -16.03 -0.97
CA CYS A 16 -7.66 -16.06 -2.12
C CYS A 16 -8.05 -17.50 -2.45
N MET A 17 -9.33 -17.83 -2.29
CA MET A 17 -9.87 -19.17 -2.52
C MET A 17 -10.84 -19.16 -3.71
N LEU A 18 -10.86 -20.27 -4.44
CA LEU A 18 -11.76 -20.50 -5.57
C LEU A 18 -12.52 -21.81 -5.36
N SER A 19 -13.85 -21.74 -5.39
CA SER A 19 -14.71 -22.92 -5.49
C SER A 19 -14.95 -23.25 -6.96
N LEU A 20 -14.43 -24.38 -7.44
CA LEU A 20 -14.60 -24.83 -8.83
C LEU A 20 -16.03 -25.29 -9.14
N THR A 21 -16.73 -25.86 -8.16
CA THR A 21 -18.10 -26.38 -8.34
C THR A 21 -19.14 -25.28 -8.48
N ARG A 22 -19.00 -24.17 -7.74
CA ARG A 22 -19.92 -23.03 -7.76
C ARG A 22 -19.37 -21.83 -8.54
N ASN A 23 -18.12 -21.91 -9.02
CA ASN A 23 -17.40 -20.80 -9.64
C ASN A 23 -17.47 -19.51 -8.82
N HIS A 24 -17.23 -19.62 -7.52
CA HIS A 24 -17.22 -18.48 -6.59
C HIS A 24 -15.81 -18.24 -6.05
N ARG A 25 -15.46 -16.97 -5.91
CA ARG A 25 -14.19 -16.52 -5.35
C ARG A 25 -14.43 -15.91 -3.98
N LEU A 26 -13.64 -16.33 -3.01
CA LEU A 26 -13.69 -15.82 -1.64
C LEU A 26 -12.31 -15.29 -1.28
N ARG A 27 -12.28 -14.16 -0.57
CA ARG A 27 -11.05 -13.60 0.01
C ARG A 27 -11.23 -13.53 1.52
N VAL A 28 -10.27 -14.08 2.24
CA VAL A 28 -10.21 -13.98 3.71
C VAL A 28 -9.02 -13.11 4.06
N HIS A 29 -9.28 -12.06 4.83
CA HIS A 29 -8.30 -11.08 5.26
C HIS A 29 -8.00 -11.34 6.74
N VAL A 30 -6.73 -11.53 7.07
CA VAL A 30 -6.25 -11.76 8.43
C VAL A 30 -5.23 -10.68 8.75
N ALA A 31 -5.53 -9.85 9.73
CA ALA A 31 -4.61 -8.82 10.20
C ALA A 31 -3.65 -9.38 11.26
N THR A 32 -2.40 -8.93 11.24
CA THR A 32 -1.33 -9.40 12.12
C THR A 32 -0.27 -8.33 12.35
N ASP A 33 0.45 -8.47 13.46
CA ASP A 33 1.62 -7.68 13.82
C ASP A 33 2.92 -8.33 13.30
N GLU A 34 4.07 -7.71 13.59
CA GLU A 34 5.38 -8.26 13.26
C GLU A 34 5.75 -9.48 14.12
N ASP A 35 5.39 -9.46 15.41
CA ASP A 35 5.78 -10.49 16.37
C ASP A 35 4.76 -11.62 16.51
N LYS A 36 3.49 -11.32 16.21
CA LYS A 36 2.39 -12.26 16.43
C LYS A 36 2.34 -13.28 15.29
N PRO A 37 2.53 -14.57 15.57
CA PRO A 37 2.50 -15.58 14.53
C PRO A 37 1.06 -15.89 14.09
N VAL A 38 0.86 -16.02 12.78
CA VAL A 38 -0.40 -16.45 12.17
C VAL A 38 -0.43 -17.98 12.10
N PRO A 39 -1.56 -18.67 12.36
CA PRO A 39 -1.65 -20.10 12.13
C PRO A 39 -1.50 -20.44 10.63
N SER A 40 -0.59 -21.35 10.32
CA SER A 40 -0.39 -21.88 8.97
C SER A 40 -1.59 -22.69 8.51
N VAL A 41 -1.83 -22.70 7.21
CA VAL A 41 -2.92 -23.45 6.57
C VAL A 41 -2.40 -24.62 5.72
N THR A 42 -1.12 -24.99 5.90
CA THR A 42 -0.47 -26.11 5.19
C THR A 42 -1.19 -27.43 5.40
N ASP A 43 -1.81 -27.63 6.56
CA ASP A 43 -2.54 -28.87 6.90
C ASP A 43 -3.77 -29.09 6.01
N ILE A 44 -4.40 -27.99 5.56
CA ILE A 44 -5.58 -28.04 4.68
C ILE A 44 -5.15 -27.97 3.22
N TRP A 45 -4.21 -27.06 2.91
CA TRP A 45 -3.71 -26.82 1.56
C TRP A 45 -2.18 -26.90 1.53
N PRO A 46 -1.60 -28.03 1.09
CA PRO A 46 -0.13 -28.19 1.05
C PRO A 46 0.58 -27.14 0.19
N VAL A 47 -0.08 -26.61 -0.84
CA VAL A 47 0.45 -25.54 -1.71
C VAL A 47 0.69 -24.25 -0.93
N ALA A 48 -0.06 -24.00 0.15
CA ALA A 48 0.09 -22.81 0.98
C ALA A 48 1.49 -22.70 1.60
N GLY A 49 2.22 -23.81 1.77
CA GLY A 49 3.56 -23.78 2.37
C GLY A 49 4.56 -22.91 1.61
N TRP A 50 4.48 -22.87 0.27
CA TRP A 50 5.33 -22.01 -0.56
C TRP A 50 4.92 -20.53 -0.47
N LEU A 51 3.61 -20.27 -0.46
CA LEU A 51 3.06 -18.92 -0.39
C LEU A 51 3.30 -18.27 0.98
N GLU A 52 3.18 -19.05 2.06
CA GLU A 52 3.50 -18.58 3.42
C GLU A 52 4.99 -18.26 3.56
N ARG A 53 5.87 -19.05 2.93
CA ARG A 53 7.31 -18.75 2.88
C ARG A 53 7.62 -17.48 2.09
N GLU A 54 6.93 -17.24 0.98
CA GLU A 54 7.03 -16.00 0.22
C GLU A 54 6.61 -14.80 1.09
N VAL A 55 5.49 -14.90 1.80
CA VAL A 55 5.02 -13.83 2.68
C VAL A 55 6.00 -13.60 3.84
N TYR A 56 6.59 -14.65 4.40
CA TYR A 56 7.66 -14.53 5.38
C TYR A 56 8.90 -13.82 4.81
N ASP A 57 9.33 -14.16 3.60
CA ASP A 57 10.50 -13.55 2.98
C ASP A 57 10.27 -12.06 2.63
N MET A 58 9.10 -11.74 2.09
CA MET A 58 8.77 -10.40 1.59
C MET A 58 8.30 -9.42 2.67
N TYR A 59 7.53 -9.88 3.66
CA TYR A 59 6.94 -9.04 4.71
C TYR A 59 7.46 -9.36 6.12
N GLY A 60 8.03 -10.56 6.34
CA GLY A 60 8.49 -10.97 7.67
C GLY A 60 7.40 -11.48 8.60
N VAL A 61 6.21 -11.81 8.07
CA VAL A 61 5.13 -12.40 8.88
C VAL A 61 5.49 -13.83 9.26
N LEU A 62 5.38 -14.14 10.56
CA LEU A 62 5.66 -15.47 11.09
C LEU A 62 4.42 -16.37 10.97
N PHE A 63 4.63 -17.62 10.55
CA PHE A 63 3.58 -18.63 10.47
C PHE A 63 3.86 -19.78 11.45
N SER A 64 2.95 -19.98 12.40
CA SER A 64 2.99 -21.11 13.35
C SER A 64 2.42 -22.38 12.70
N GLY A 65 3.15 -23.49 12.79
CA GLY A 65 2.74 -24.77 12.20
C GLY A 65 3.31 -25.08 10.81
N ASN A 66 4.03 -24.15 10.18
CA ASN A 66 4.69 -24.42 8.90
C ASN A 66 5.95 -25.28 9.12
N PRO A 67 6.13 -26.40 8.38
CA PRO A 67 7.25 -27.33 8.58
C PRO A 67 8.62 -26.80 8.13
N ASP A 68 8.69 -25.87 7.17
CA ASP A 68 9.95 -25.31 6.63
C ASP A 68 9.81 -23.81 6.35
N LEU A 69 9.76 -23.00 7.41
CA LEU A 69 9.70 -21.55 7.28
C LEU A 69 11.12 -20.97 7.08
N ARG A 70 11.50 -20.80 5.81
CA ARG A 70 12.73 -20.13 5.39
C ARG A 70 12.50 -19.30 4.13
N ARG A 71 13.44 -18.41 3.86
CA ARG A 71 13.47 -17.55 2.67
C ARG A 71 13.49 -18.35 1.37
N ILE A 72 13.03 -17.73 0.30
CA ILE A 72 12.86 -18.41 -0.99
C ILE A 72 13.15 -17.51 -2.20
N LEU A 73 12.80 -16.23 -2.14
CA LEU A 73 13.01 -15.28 -3.23
C LEU A 73 14.28 -14.45 -3.04
N THR A 74 14.58 -14.06 -1.80
CA THR A 74 15.76 -13.23 -1.50
C THR A 74 17.05 -14.05 -1.47
N ASP A 75 18.17 -13.36 -1.63
CA ASP A 75 19.50 -13.96 -1.50
C ASP A 75 19.72 -14.51 -0.08
N TYR A 76 20.60 -15.51 0.03
CA TYR A 76 20.85 -16.24 1.27
C TYR A 76 21.29 -15.33 2.42
N GLY A 77 22.12 -14.32 2.12
CA GLY A 77 22.65 -13.36 3.09
C GLY A 77 21.82 -12.08 3.26
N PHE A 78 20.64 -11.99 2.63
CA PHE A 78 19.86 -10.76 2.59
C PHE A 78 19.46 -10.29 4.00
N ARG A 79 19.32 -8.98 4.23
CA ARG A 79 18.86 -8.47 5.53
C ARG A 79 17.72 -7.50 5.29
N GLY A 80 16.58 -7.78 5.92
CA GLY A 80 15.33 -7.05 5.73
C GLY A 80 14.31 -7.81 4.89
N HIS A 81 13.17 -7.17 4.68
CA HIS A 81 11.98 -7.70 4.02
C HIS A 81 11.55 -6.72 2.91
N PRO A 82 11.77 -7.05 1.61
CA PRO A 82 11.72 -6.07 0.52
C PRO A 82 10.37 -5.38 0.29
N GLN A 83 9.25 -6.04 0.59
CA GLN A 83 7.92 -5.50 0.27
C GLN A 83 7.32 -4.68 1.41
N ARG A 84 8.06 -4.51 2.52
CA ARG A 84 7.67 -3.57 3.55
C ARG A 84 7.83 -2.13 3.05
N LYS A 85 6.91 -1.24 3.43
CA LYS A 85 6.86 0.14 2.93
C LYS A 85 8.00 1.04 3.42
N ASP A 86 8.70 0.62 4.47
CA ASP A 86 9.91 1.24 5.01
C ASP A 86 11.19 0.79 4.28
N PHE A 87 11.13 -0.24 3.43
CA PHE A 87 12.30 -0.72 2.71
C PHE A 87 12.56 0.11 1.43
N PRO A 88 13.80 0.62 1.21
CA PRO A 88 14.10 1.41 0.03
C PRO A 88 14.09 0.55 -1.24
N LEU A 89 13.60 1.11 -2.35
CA LEU A 89 13.45 0.39 -3.61
C LEU A 89 14.77 -0.19 -4.13
N THR A 90 15.87 0.52 -3.91
CA THR A 90 17.23 0.15 -4.35
C THR A 90 17.86 -0.92 -3.46
N GLY A 91 17.31 -1.14 -2.27
CA GLY A 91 17.96 -1.89 -1.19
C GLY A 91 19.20 -1.17 -0.64
N TYR A 92 19.89 -1.87 0.27
CA TYR A 92 21.05 -1.33 0.99
C TYR A 92 22.40 -1.76 0.41
N VAL A 93 22.41 -2.84 -0.38
CA VAL A 93 23.63 -3.55 -0.78
C VAL A 93 23.61 -3.86 -2.27
N GLU A 94 24.73 -3.61 -2.94
CA GLU A 94 25.03 -4.04 -4.30
C GLU A 94 26.12 -5.11 -4.32
N LEU A 95 26.16 -5.89 -5.40
CA LEU A 95 27.15 -6.94 -5.59
C LEU A 95 28.08 -6.56 -6.74
N ARG A 96 29.39 -6.60 -6.48
CA ARG A 96 30.42 -6.45 -7.51
C ARG A 96 31.46 -7.55 -7.46
N TYR A 97 32.02 -7.91 -8.62
CA TYR A 97 33.17 -8.80 -8.66
C TYR A 97 34.43 -8.01 -8.29
N SER A 98 35.18 -8.49 -7.29
CA SER A 98 36.48 -7.94 -6.92
C SER A 98 37.59 -8.85 -7.46
N GLU A 99 38.45 -8.31 -8.33
CA GLU A 99 39.58 -9.05 -8.88
C GLU A 99 40.62 -9.38 -7.80
N GLU A 100 40.85 -8.47 -6.85
CA GLU A 100 41.78 -8.66 -5.73
C GLU A 100 41.39 -9.87 -4.87
N ALA A 101 40.11 -9.98 -4.53
CA ALA A 101 39.59 -11.07 -3.72
C ALA A 101 39.15 -12.30 -4.53
N LYS A 102 39.15 -12.21 -5.88
CA LYS A 102 38.65 -13.22 -6.83
C LYS A 102 37.27 -13.78 -6.46
N ARG A 103 36.40 -12.93 -5.90
CA ARG A 103 35.05 -13.29 -5.45
C ARG A 103 34.09 -12.13 -5.58
N VAL A 104 32.79 -12.43 -5.53
CA VAL A 104 31.73 -11.43 -5.44
C VAL A 104 31.69 -10.87 -4.02
N VAL A 105 31.68 -9.54 -3.91
CA VAL A 105 31.65 -8.79 -2.65
C VAL A 105 30.36 -8.00 -2.56
N TYR A 106 29.81 -7.92 -1.35
CA TYR A 106 28.65 -7.11 -0.99
C TYR A 106 29.13 -5.75 -0.49
N GLU A 107 28.69 -4.67 -1.14
CA GLU A 107 29.04 -3.29 -0.76
C GLU A 107 27.78 -2.43 -0.62
N PRO A 108 27.84 -1.33 0.15
CA PRO A 108 26.72 -0.38 0.21
C PRO A 108 26.39 0.16 -1.18
N VAL A 109 25.09 0.26 -1.48
CA VAL A 109 24.60 0.73 -2.80
C VAL A 109 25.16 2.11 -3.14
N GLN A 110 25.69 2.27 -4.35
CA GLN A 110 26.10 3.56 -4.92
C GLN A 110 25.58 3.67 -6.35
N LEU A 111 24.45 4.34 -6.50
CA LEU A 111 23.87 4.55 -7.83
C LEU A 111 24.58 5.69 -8.56
N ALA A 112 24.88 5.46 -9.84
CA ALA A 112 25.36 6.53 -10.71
C ALA A 112 24.28 7.60 -10.98
N GLN A 113 23.02 7.21 -10.90
CA GLN A 113 21.87 8.09 -10.99
C GLN A 113 20.85 7.68 -9.93
N ASP A 114 20.47 8.63 -9.08
CA ASP A 114 19.45 8.41 -8.07
C ASP A 114 18.08 8.09 -8.68
N PHE A 115 17.28 7.34 -7.92
CA PHE A 115 15.89 7.11 -8.25
C PHE A 115 15.12 8.43 -8.18
N ARG A 116 14.35 8.74 -9.24
CA ARG A 116 13.55 9.96 -9.33
C ARG A 116 12.10 9.63 -9.04
N THR A 117 11.60 10.14 -7.94
CA THR A 117 10.19 10.01 -7.56
C THR A 117 9.40 11.15 -8.22
N PHE A 118 8.43 10.79 -9.05
CA PHE A 118 7.52 11.73 -9.68
C PHE A 118 6.17 11.70 -8.98
N ASP A 119 5.65 12.86 -8.61
CA ASP A 119 4.28 12.98 -8.14
C ASP A 119 3.33 13.12 -9.33
N PHE A 120 2.51 12.09 -9.54
CA PHE A 120 1.48 12.06 -10.59
C PHE A 120 0.09 12.40 -10.05
N MET A 121 -0.04 12.68 -8.74
CA MET A 121 -1.34 12.98 -8.15
C MET A 121 -1.79 14.37 -8.61
N SER A 122 -2.97 14.42 -9.22
CA SER A 122 -3.62 15.68 -9.55
C SER A 122 -3.98 16.42 -8.25
N PRO A 123 -3.74 17.74 -8.15
CA PRO A 123 -4.19 18.53 -7.01
C PRO A 123 -5.72 18.70 -6.99
N TRP A 124 -6.40 18.34 -8.08
CA TRP A 124 -7.85 18.34 -8.20
C TRP A 124 -8.39 16.96 -7.82
N GLU A 125 -9.41 16.94 -6.95
CA GLU A 125 -10.21 15.75 -6.66
C GLU A 125 -10.73 15.18 -7.99
N GLY A 126 -10.34 13.94 -8.28
CA GLY A 126 -10.70 13.29 -9.55
C GLY A 126 -12.22 13.24 -9.73
N ALA A 127 -12.68 13.24 -10.98
CA ALA A 127 -14.10 13.04 -11.24
C ALA A 127 -14.54 11.71 -10.60
N GLU A 128 -15.60 11.74 -9.77
CA GLU A 128 -16.30 10.52 -9.37
C GLU A 128 -16.86 9.87 -10.63
N TYR A 129 -16.11 8.95 -11.21
CA TYR A 129 -16.62 8.08 -12.25
C TYR A 129 -17.50 7.04 -11.56
N VAL A 130 -18.79 7.36 -11.39
CA VAL A 130 -19.81 6.32 -11.23
C VAL A 130 -19.80 5.52 -12.52
N LEU A 131 -19.06 4.41 -12.52
CA LEU A 131 -19.00 3.51 -13.67
C LEU A 131 -20.43 3.02 -13.96
N PRO A 132 -20.91 3.08 -15.21
CA PRO A 132 -22.24 2.57 -15.56
C PRO A 132 -22.33 1.07 -15.20
N GLY A 133 -23.02 0.75 -14.10
CA GLY A 133 -23.15 -0.62 -13.58
C GLY A 133 -22.91 -0.80 -12.07
N ASP A 134 -22.29 0.17 -11.38
CA ASP A 134 -22.00 0.08 -9.93
C ASP A 134 -23.11 0.67 -9.03
N GLU A 135 -24.23 1.08 -9.64
CA GLU A 135 -25.37 1.75 -9.00
C GLU A 135 -26.12 0.88 -7.96
N LYS A 136 -25.82 -0.42 -7.87
CA LYS A 136 -26.50 -1.35 -6.96
C LYS A 136 -25.79 -1.58 -5.62
N GLY A 137 -24.57 -1.08 -5.43
CA GLY A 137 -23.82 -1.27 -4.19
C GLY A 137 -24.04 -0.18 -3.13
N ALA A 138 -24.43 1.03 -3.55
CA ALA A 138 -24.32 2.23 -2.71
C ALA A 138 -25.65 2.95 -2.39
N LEU A 139 -26.80 2.41 -2.79
CA LEU A 139 -28.08 2.97 -2.34
C LEU A 139 -28.53 2.23 -1.07
N PRO A 140 -28.72 2.92 0.08
CA PRO A 140 -29.52 2.35 1.15
C PRO A 140 -30.89 2.05 0.52
N GLN A 141 -31.31 0.79 0.59
CA GLN A 141 -32.57 0.34 0.04
C GLN A 141 -33.68 1.29 0.51
N ALA A 142 -34.15 2.16 -0.39
CA ALA A 142 -35.16 3.14 -0.05
C ALA A 142 -36.35 2.38 0.52
N LYS A 143 -36.80 2.74 1.74
CA LYS A 143 -38.05 2.21 2.30
C LYS A 143 -39.11 2.34 1.22
N GLY A 144 -39.71 1.22 0.84
CA GLY A 144 -40.65 1.11 -0.27
C GLY A 144 -41.68 2.24 -0.25
N ALA A 145 -42.08 2.67 -1.44
CA ALA A 145 -43.00 3.78 -1.67
C ALA A 145 -44.18 3.76 -0.68
N GLN A 146 -44.44 4.90 -0.05
CA GLN A 146 -45.63 5.08 0.78
C GLN A 146 -46.85 4.97 -0.12
N THR A 147 -47.82 4.14 0.27
CA THR A 147 -49.11 4.00 -0.42
C THR A 147 -49.79 5.37 -0.51
N PRO A 148 -50.36 5.78 -1.65
CA PRO A 148 -50.90 7.13 -1.82
C PRO A 148 -52.04 7.42 -0.84
N LEU A 149 -52.02 8.64 -0.28
CA LEU A 149 -53.06 9.17 0.61
C LEU A 149 -54.38 9.36 -0.16
N SER A 150 -55.50 9.17 0.55
CA SER A 150 -56.85 9.25 -0.01
C SER A 150 -57.24 10.69 -0.40
N ALA A 151 -58.05 10.79 -1.46
CA ALA A 151 -58.41 12.03 -2.17
C ALA A 151 -58.90 13.19 -1.27
N ASP A 152 -59.48 12.90 -0.11
CA ASP A 152 -60.00 13.91 0.83
C ASP A 152 -58.92 14.79 1.47
N THR A 153 -57.66 14.33 1.48
CA THR A 153 -56.52 15.09 2.03
C THR A 153 -55.90 16.04 1.00
N ILE A 154 -56.09 15.79 -0.29
CA ILE A 154 -55.57 16.60 -1.39
C ILE A 154 -56.37 17.90 -1.54
N VAL A 155 -57.70 17.83 -1.38
CA VAL A 155 -58.61 18.98 -1.50
C VAL A 155 -58.39 20.02 -0.39
N LYS A 156 -57.88 19.63 0.78
CA LYS A 156 -57.59 20.55 1.89
C LYS A 156 -56.23 21.25 1.79
N ALA A 157 -55.29 20.73 0.99
CA ALA A 157 -53.97 21.32 0.80
C ALA A 157 -53.97 22.42 -0.27
N ASP A 158 -54.80 22.28 -1.31
CA ASP A 158 -54.92 23.28 -2.40
C ASP A 158 -55.55 24.61 -1.96
N ALA A 159 -56.28 24.64 -0.83
CA ALA A 159 -56.92 25.85 -0.33
C ALA A 159 -55.98 26.82 0.42
N ALA A 160 -54.72 26.44 0.67
CA ALA A 160 -53.83 27.16 1.58
C ALA A 160 -52.59 27.82 0.93
N GLN A 161 -52.37 27.71 -0.37
CA GLN A 161 -51.21 28.29 -1.04
C GLN A 161 -51.60 29.23 -2.19
N SER A 162 -52.01 30.44 -1.83
CA SER A 162 -52.05 31.59 -2.75
C SER A 162 -51.39 32.78 -2.06
N ALA A 163 -50.06 32.87 -2.14
CA ALA A 163 -49.31 34.09 -1.86
C ALA A 163 -47.97 34.09 -2.61
N THR A 164 -47.71 35.22 -3.26
CA THR A 164 -46.69 35.57 -4.25
C THR A 164 -45.22 35.46 -3.80
N LYS A 165 -44.31 35.09 -4.73
CA LYS A 165 -42.93 35.59 -4.74
C LYS A 165 -42.31 35.63 -6.15
N ALA A 166 -41.54 36.70 -6.40
CA ALA A 166 -41.02 37.20 -7.67
C ALA A 166 -39.90 36.34 -8.31
N PRO A 167 -39.58 36.54 -9.61
CA PRO A 167 -38.51 35.84 -10.30
C PRO A 167 -37.18 36.59 -10.18
N ASP A 168 -36.14 35.91 -9.67
CA ASP A 168 -34.75 36.38 -9.78
C ASP A 168 -34.05 35.67 -10.96
N ALA A 169 -33.40 36.48 -11.79
CA ALA A 169 -32.41 36.10 -12.80
C ALA A 169 -31.17 36.99 -12.59
N PRO A 170 -30.05 36.78 -13.30
CA PRO A 170 -29.26 35.58 -13.50
C PRO A 170 -27.85 35.72 -12.86
N SER A 171 -27.04 34.68 -12.98
CA SER A 171 -25.63 34.60 -12.58
C SER A 171 -24.74 35.73 -13.13
N GLU A 172 -23.97 36.38 -12.26
CA GLU A 172 -22.78 37.15 -12.65
C GLU A 172 -21.48 36.34 -12.43
N PRO A 173 -20.41 36.64 -13.21
CA PRO A 173 -19.22 35.81 -13.28
C PRO A 173 -18.04 36.42 -12.47
N TYR A 174 -16.97 35.63 -12.38
CA TYR A 174 -15.57 35.98 -12.04
C TYR A 174 -15.15 36.02 -10.55
N ALA A 175 -14.15 35.19 -10.23
CA ALA A 175 -12.96 35.64 -9.50
C ALA A 175 -11.75 34.80 -9.94
N LYS A 176 -10.91 35.37 -10.82
CA LYS A 176 -9.58 34.84 -11.12
C LYS A 176 -8.73 34.98 -9.85
N LYS A 177 -8.09 33.89 -9.41
CA LYS A 177 -6.98 33.95 -8.45
C LYS A 177 -5.68 33.71 -9.20
N ASP A 178 -4.70 34.53 -8.87
CA ASP A 178 -3.46 34.75 -9.58
C ASP A 178 -2.56 33.50 -9.65
N VAL A 179 -2.04 33.25 -10.84
CA VAL A 179 -1.00 32.26 -11.10
C VAL A 179 0.34 32.94 -10.86
N GLN A 180 1.00 32.59 -9.77
CA GLN A 180 2.44 32.80 -9.63
C GLN A 180 3.16 31.44 -9.63
N ASN A 181 4.01 31.30 -10.64
CA ASN A 181 5.20 30.46 -10.73
C ASN A 181 5.10 29.08 -11.43
N THR A 182 5.13 29.11 -12.77
CA THR A 182 5.35 27.96 -13.66
C THR A 182 6.85 27.71 -13.94
N SER A 183 7.72 27.69 -12.91
CA SER A 183 9.17 27.51 -13.12
C SER A 183 9.80 26.27 -12.48
N GLN A 184 9.01 25.34 -11.93
CA GLN A 184 9.55 24.11 -11.33
C GLN A 184 8.88 22.83 -11.86
N SER A 185 8.83 22.68 -13.18
CA SER A 185 8.61 21.36 -13.79
C SER A 185 9.97 20.79 -14.19
N GLY A 186 10.66 20.11 -13.27
CA GLY A 186 11.91 19.42 -13.65
C GLY A 186 12.89 19.00 -12.55
N ALA A 187 12.64 19.26 -11.27
CA ALA A 187 13.49 18.77 -10.19
C ALA A 187 12.67 17.85 -9.28
N GLY A 188 12.63 16.55 -9.62
CA GLY A 188 12.18 15.54 -8.66
C GLY A 188 13.20 15.47 -7.52
N GLU A 189 12.73 15.56 -6.28
CA GLU A 189 13.60 15.39 -5.12
C GLU A 189 14.14 13.94 -5.08
N PRO A 190 15.39 13.75 -4.65
CA PRO A 190 15.93 12.40 -4.44
C PRO A 190 15.12 11.67 -3.36
N ASP A 191 14.94 10.36 -3.54
CA ASP A 191 14.18 9.53 -2.63
C ASP A 191 14.68 9.66 -1.17
N PRO A 192 13.80 9.91 -0.18
CA PRO A 192 14.20 10.11 1.22
C PRO A 192 14.82 8.85 1.86
N GLY A 193 14.66 7.67 1.26
CA GLY A 193 15.28 6.42 1.70
C GLY A 193 16.78 6.32 1.42
N ASN A 194 17.37 7.23 0.65
CA ASN A 194 18.79 7.21 0.29
C ASN A 194 19.68 8.07 1.20
N GLN A 195 19.16 8.58 2.32
CA GLN A 195 19.99 9.26 3.32
C GLN A 195 20.86 8.23 4.07
N LYS A 196 22.15 8.55 4.29
CA LYS A 196 23.07 7.71 5.07
C LYS A 196 22.50 7.46 6.48
N GLN A 197 21.87 6.31 6.69
CA GLN A 197 21.51 5.83 8.02
C GLN A 197 22.74 5.25 8.72
N ASP A 198 22.79 5.42 10.04
CA ASP A 198 23.88 4.94 10.87
C ASP A 198 24.00 3.42 10.81
N LYS A 199 25.25 2.95 10.66
CA LYS A 199 25.65 1.54 10.51
C LYS A 199 25.09 0.71 11.68
N PRO A 200 24.45 -0.47 11.43
CA PRO A 200 24.14 -1.41 12.49
C PRO A 200 25.43 -1.91 13.17
N VAL A 201 25.45 -1.90 14.52
CA VAL A 201 26.61 -2.34 15.30
C VAL A 201 26.87 -3.83 15.05
N GLU A 202 28.09 -4.12 14.64
CA GLU A 202 28.58 -5.42 14.22
C GLU A 202 29.05 -6.21 15.45
N SER A 203 28.32 -7.26 15.88
CA SER A 203 28.68 -8.06 17.06
C SER A 203 29.69 -9.19 16.80
N ASP A 204 29.90 -9.56 15.53
CA ASP A 204 30.59 -10.81 15.17
C ASP A 204 31.96 -10.60 14.50
N VAL A 205 32.51 -9.38 14.55
CA VAL A 205 33.89 -9.13 14.12
C VAL A 205 34.79 -9.05 15.34
N ILE A 206 35.62 -10.08 15.55
CA ILE A 206 36.73 -10.03 16.50
C ILE A 206 37.67 -8.90 16.04
N PRO A 207 37.88 -7.84 16.82
CA PRO A 207 38.72 -6.73 16.40
C PRO A 207 40.17 -7.20 16.30
N THR A 208 40.72 -7.19 15.10
CA THR A 208 42.16 -7.34 14.89
C THR A 208 42.83 -6.07 15.40
N LYS A 209 43.60 -6.20 16.49
CA LYS A 209 44.45 -5.12 17.01
C LYS A 209 45.48 -4.73 15.95
N GLY A 210 45.25 -3.60 15.30
CA GLY A 210 46.27 -2.91 14.53
C GLY A 210 47.36 -2.35 15.44
N GLY A 211 48.54 -2.97 15.42
CA GLY A 211 49.80 -2.33 15.77
C GLY A 211 50.51 -2.00 14.47
N GLY A 212 50.58 -0.73 14.12
CA GLY A 212 51.32 -0.28 12.94
C GLY A 212 52.82 -0.52 13.10
N GLN A 213 53.49 -0.85 12.01
CA GLN A 213 54.90 -0.53 11.83
C GLN A 213 55.21 -0.43 10.34
N ASN A 214 55.64 0.78 9.96
CA ASN A 214 56.34 1.04 8.72
C ASN A 214 57.66 0.27 8.71
N GLN A 215 57.88 -0.56 7.68
CA GLN A 215 59.12 -0.76 6.94
C GLN A 215 58.86 -1.66 5.73
#